data_AF-A0A3B0UCV9-F1
#
_entry.id   AF-A0A3B0UCV9-F1
#
_cell.length_a   1.000
_cell.length_b   1.000
_cell.length_c   1.000
_cell.angle_alpha   90.00
_cell.angle_beta   90.00
_cell.angle_gamma   90.00
#
_symmetry.space_group_name_H-M   'P 1'
#
loop_
_entity.id
_entity.type
_entity.pdbx_description
1 polymer ?
#
loop_
_entity_poly.entity_id
_entity_poly.type
_entity_poly.pdbx_seq_one_letter_code
_entity_poly.pdbx_strand_id
1 'polypeptide(L)'
;MIQKADRLKHVKEYYFSKKLREIAALLAEGKPIINIAIGSPDLQPPFEVVEALKNTMQLDNAHKYQSYQGIPEFRLAIANFYKT
;
A
#
# COMPACT_ATOMS: atom_id res chain seq x y z
N MET A 1 -6.11 -2.65 33.53
CA MET A 1 -5.49 -2.23 32.24
C MET A 1 -4.49 -3.31 31.85
N ILE A 2 -4.49 -3.78 30.59
CA ILE A 2 -3.55 -4.82 30.15
C ILE A 2 -2.17 -4.19 29.96
N GLN A 3 -1.14 -4.74 30.60
CA GLN A 3 0.24 -4.29 30.44
C GLN A 3 0.71 -4.57 29.01
N LYS A 4 1.22 -3.54 28.34
CA LYS A 4 1.75 -3.61 26.98
C LYS A 4 3.20 -4.09 27.00
N ALA A 5 3.63 -4.74 25.92
CA ALA A 5 5.03 -5.16 25.74
C ALA A 5 5.97 -3.95 25.70
N ASP A 6 7.18 -4.10 26.25
CA ASP A 6 8.15 -2.99 26.38
C ASP A 6 8.55 -2.37 25.04
N ARG A 7 8.62 -3.18 23.96
CA ARG A 7 8.92 -2.68 22.60
C ARG A 7 7.95 -1.58 22.12
N LEU A 8 6.73 -1.56 22.65
CA LEU A 8 5.73 -0.56 22.28
C LEU A 8 5.97 0.81 22.95
N LYS A 9 6.86 0.90 23.95
CA LYS A 9 7.18 2.16 24.63
C LYS A 9 7.79 3.21 23.69
N HIS A 10 8.44 2.77 22.62
CA HIS A 10 9.10 3.66 21.65
C HIS A 10 8.24 3.96 20.41
N VAL A 11 7.10 3.26 20.24
CA VAL A 11 6.18 3.52 19.13
C VAL A 11 5.40 4.79 19.46
N LYS A 12 5.62 5.83 18.66
CA LYS A 12 4.90 7.11 18.77
C LYS A 12 3.75 7.15 17.77
N GLU A 13 2.76 8.00 18.02
CA GLU A 13 1.73 8.28 17.04
C GLU A 13 2.38 8.78 15.74
N TYR A 14 1.98 8.17 14.62
CA TYR A 14 2.47 8.56 13.30
C TYR A 14 2.00 9.98 12.95
N TYR A 15 2.91 10.84 12.51
CA TYR A 15 2.61 12.25 12.22
C TYR A 15 1.35 12.44 11.35
N PHE A 16 1.23 11.67 10.26
CA PHE A 16 0.09 11.82 9.35
C PHE A 16 -1.22 11.25 9.89
N SER A 17 -1.22 10.39 10.92
CA SER A 17 -2.45 9.99 11.63
C SER A 17 -3.16 11.21 12.22
N LYS A 18 -2.39 12.14 12.79
CA LYS A 18 -2.92 13.40 13.31
C LYS A 18 -3.22 14.38 12.18
N LYS A 19 -2.28 14.54 11.24
CA LYS A 19 -2.43 15.55 10.18
C LYS A 19 -3.60 15.28 9.24
N LEU A 20 -3.85 14.02 8.88
CA LEU A 20 -4.99 13.65 8.05
C LEU A 20 -6.33 13.93 8.74
N ARG A 21 -6.41 13.76 10.07
CA ARG A 21 -7.62 14.12 10.84
C ARG A 21 -7.87 15.63 10.82
N GLU A 22 -6.83 16.43 10.98
CA GLU A 22 -6.92 17.90 10.85
C GLU A 22 -7.36 18.32 9.44
N ILE A 23 -6.77 17.74 8.40
CA ILE A 23 -7.14 18.02 7.01
C ILE A 23 -8.60 17.65 6.75
N ALA A 24 -9.05 16.49 7.22
CA ALA A 24 -10.44 16.06 7.07
C ALA A 24 -11.42 17.01 7.75
N ALA A 25 -11.09 17.54 8.94
CA ALA A 25 -11.91 18.54 9.61
C ALA A 25 -11.99 19.85 8.80
N LEU A 26 -10.86 20.35 8.29
CA LEU A 26 -10.83 21.55 7.46
C LEU A 26 -11.62 21.38 6.15
N LEU A 27 -11.54 20.21 5.52
CA LEU A 27 -12.34 19.89 4.34
C LEU A 27 -13.84 19.85 4.66
N ALA A 28 -14.24 19.29 5.80
CA ALA A 28 -15.62 19.27 6.26
C ALA A 28 -16.17 20.68 6.55
N GLU A 29 -15.29 21.62 6.95
CA GLU A 29 -15.60 23.05 7.07
C GLU A 29 -15.68 23.78 5.71
N GLY A 30 -15.48 23.08 4.59
CA GLY A 30 -15.53 23.67 3.24
C GLY A 30 -14.28 24.45 2.85
N LYS A 31 -13.17 24.30 3.57
CA LYS A 31 -11.92 25.02 3.25
C LYS A 31 -11.25 24.41 2.01
N PRO A 32 -10.78 25.25 1.05
CA PRO A 32 -10.08 24.77 -0.13
C PRO A 32 -8.63 24.39 0.24
N ILE A 33 -8.41 23.12 0.56
CA ILE A 33 -7.09 22.60 0.95
C ILE A 33 -6.36 22.02 -0.26
N ILE A 34 -5.14 22.49 -0.52
CA ILE A 34 -4.20 21.87 -1.45
C ILE A 34 -3.28 20.95 -0.65
N ASN A 35 -3.34 19.65 -0.91
CA ASN A 35 -2.53 18.66 -0.19
C ASN A 35 -1.33 18.21 -1.03
N ILE A 36 -0.14 18.75 -0.72
CA ILE A 36 1.15 18.33 -1.28
C ILE A 36 2.01 17.57 -0.27
N ALA A 37 1.43 17.15 0.86
CA ALA A 37 2.17 16.60 1.99
C ALA A 37 2.34 15.07 1.92
N ILE A 38 1.62 14.38 1.03
CA ILE A 38 1.55 12.92 0.97
C ILE A 38 1.94 12.44 -0.41
N GLY A 39 2.93 11.56 -0.50
CA GLY A 39 3.38 10.93 -1.74
C GLY A 39 2.45 9.83 -2.24
N SER A 40 1.13 10.01 -2.14
CA SER A 40 0.16 9.11 -2.75
C SER A 40 0.02 9.49 -4.21
N PRO A 41 0.26 8.57 -5.17
CA PRO A 41 -0.07 8.81 -6.57
C PRO A 41 -1.55 9.15 -6.71
N ASP A 42 -1.85 10.10 -7.59
CA ASP A 42 -3.18 10.57 -7.96
C ASP A 42 -3.74 9.83 -9.19
N LEU A 43 -2.87 9.23 -9.99
CA LEU A 43 -3.22 8.48 -11.19
C LEU A 43 -3.61 7.03 -10.89
N GLN A 44 -4.46 6.47 -11.75
CA GLN A 44 -4.78 5.05 -11.72
C GLN A 44 -3.56 4.19 -12.10
N PRO A 45 -3.47 2.95 -11.60
CA PRO A 45 -2.46 2.00 -12.07
C PRO A 45 -2.57 1.76 -13.59
N PRO A 46 -1.48 1.36 -14.27
CA PRO A 46 -1.52 0.99 -15.68
C PRO A 46 -2.56 -0.11 -15.97
N PHE A 47 -3.24 0.00 -17.12
CA PHE A 47 -4.31 -0.92 -17.52
C PHE A 47 -3.85 -2.38 -17.52
N GLU A 48 -2.64 -2.63 -18.02
CA GLU A 48 -2.04 -3.96 -18.15
C GLU A 48 -1.88 -4.64 -16.78
N VAL A 49 -1.57 -3.86 -15.74
CA VAL A 49 -1.44 -4.37 -14.36
C VAL A 49 -2.80 -4.75 -13.80
N VAL A 50 -3.82 -3.92 -14.04
CA VAL A 50 -5.19 -4.18 -13.59
C VAL A 50 -5.76 -5.43 -14.27
N GLU A 51 -5.55 -5.58 -15.58
CA GLU A 51 -6.02 -6.76 -16.31
C GLU A 51 -5.25 -8.03 -15.91
N ALA A 52 -3.93 -7.95 -15.72
CA ALA A 52 -3.15 -9.08 -15.23
C ALA A 52 -3.65 -9.58 -13.86
N LEU A 53 -4.01 -8.66 -12.96
CA LEU A 53 -4.60 -9.00 -11.66
C LEU A 53 -5.95 -9.71 -11.82
N LYS A 54 -6.87 -9.14 -12.61
CA LYS A 54 -8.20 -9.75 -12.87
C LYS A 54 -8.09 -11.15 -13.45
N ASN A 55 -7.22 -11.33 -14.45
CA ASN A 55 -7.02 -12.63 -15.09
C ASN A 55 -6.44 -13.65 -14.12
N THR A 56 -5.48 -13.25 -13.29
CA THR A 56 -4.89 -14.12 -12.26
C THR A 56 -5.95 -14.61 -11.27
N MET A 57 -6.93 -13.77 -10.92
CA MET A 57 -8.02 -14.17 -10.02
C MET A 57 -8.93 -15.27 -10.59
N GLN A 58 -8.92 -15.50 -11.90
CA GLN A 58 -9.69 -16.57 -12.54
C GLN A 58 -8.97 -17.93 -12.52
N LEU A 59 -7.71 -18.00 -12.06
CA LEU A 59 -6.95 -19.25 -12.01
C LEU A 59 -7.36 -20.10 -10.81
N ASP A 60 -7.61 -21.39 -11.04
CA ASP A 60 -8.07 -22.36 -10.03
C ASP A 60 -7.18 -22.46 -8.78
N ASN A 61 -5.91 -22.11 -8.88
CA ASN A 61 -4.93 -22.21 -7.80
C ASN A 61 -4.46 -20.85 -7.26
N ALA A 62 -4.94 -19.73 -7.80
CA ALA A 62 -4.48 -18.40 -7.37
C ALA A 62 -4.78 -18.10 -5.89
N HIS A 63 -5.85 -18.68 -5.35
CA HIS A 63 -6.25 -18.52 -3.94
C HIS A 63 -5.46 -19.42 -2.96
N LYS A 64 -4.66 -20.36 -3.46
CA LYS A 64 -3.94 -21.33 -2.63
C LYS A 64 -2.61 -20.76 -2.15
N TYR A 65 -2.08 -21.35 -1.09
CA TYR A 65 -0.74 -21.04 -0.61
C TYR A 65 0.29 -21.19 -1.73
N GLN A 66 1.08 -20.14 -1.90
CA GLN A 66 2.22 -20.11 -2.81
C GLN A 66 3.51 -20.45 -2.05
N SER A 67 4.60 -20.63 -2.79
CA SER A 67 5.94 -20.75 -2.21
C SER A 67 6.26 -19.59 -1.27
N TYR A 68 6.92 -19.86 -0.15
CA TYR A 68 7.44 -18.85 0.77
C TYR A 68 8.43 -17.88 0.12
N GLN A 69 9.02 -18.25 -1.02
CA GLN A 69 9.94 -17.40 -1.78
C GLN A 69 9.25 -16.60 -2.89
N GLY A 70 7.93 -16.72 -3.06
CA GLY A 70 7.22 -16.25 -4.24
C GLY A 70 7.38 -17.16 -5.46
N ILE A 71 6.65 -16.85 -6.54
CA ILE A 71 6.68 -17.65 -7.78
C ILE A 71 7.97 -17.37 -8.59
N PRO A 72 8.57 -18.38 -9.25
CA PRO A 72 9.80 -18.22 -10.04
C PRO A 72 9.69 -17.13 -11.13
N GLU A 73 8.53 -17.01 -11.76
CA GLU A 73 8.25 -16.09 -12.87
C GLU A 73 8.40 -14.63 -12.41
N PHE A 74 7.86 -14.29 -11.24
CA PHE A 74 7.97 -12.95 -10.67
C PHE A 74 9.42 -12.60 -10.32
N ARG A 75 10.15 -13.56 -9.73
CA ARG A 75 11.56 -13.37 -9.38
C ARG A 75 12.42 -13.17 -10.63
N LEU A 76 12.16 -13.91 -11.70
CA LEU A 76 12.85 -13.76 -12.97
C LEU A 76 12.49 -12.41 -13.64
N ALA A 77 11.24 -11.98 -13.57
CA ALA A 77 10.81 -10.68 -14.08
C ALA A 77 11.55 -9.52 -13.39
N ILE A 78 11.67 -9.55 -12.05
CA ILE A 78 12.48 -8.58 -11.30
C ILE A 78 13.95 -8.64 -11.76
N ALA A 79 14.55 -9.84 -11.83
CA ALA A 79 15.94 -9.98 -12.24
C ALA A 79 16.20 -9.42 -13.65
N ASN A 80 15.25 -9.60 -14.57
CA ASN A 80 15.36 -9.07 -15.92
C ASN A 80 15.15 -7.56 -15.97
N PHE A 81 14.25 -6.98 -15.16
CA PHE A 81 14.06 -5.53 -15.05
C PHE A 81 15.34 -4.81 -14.62
N TYR A 82 16.14 -5.41 -13.72
CA TYR A 82 17.41 -4.83 -13.25
C TYR A 82 18.63 -5.16 -14.13
N LYS A 83 18.49 -6.01 -15.15
CA LYS A 83 19.61 -6.33 -16.08
C LYS A 83 19.80 -5.28 -17.18
N THR A 84 18.77 -4.47 -17.43
CA THR A 84 18.78 -3.33 -18.35
C THR A 84 19.17 -2.05 -17.61
#